data_AF-A0A938QTW7-F1
#
_entry.id   AF-A0A938QTW7-F1
#
_cell.length_a   1.000
_cell.length_b   1.000
_cell.length_c   1.000
_cell.angle_alpha   90.00
_cell.angle_beta   90.00
_cell.angle_gamma   90.00
#
_symmetry.space_group_name_H-M   'P 1'
#
loop_
_entity.id
_entity.type
_entity.pdbx_description
1 polymer ?
#
loop_
_entity_poly.entity_id
_entity_poly.type
_entity_poly.pdbx_seq_one_letter_code
_entity_poly.pdbx_strand_id
1 'polypeptide(L)' 'MGQATDELFHKVRTIAAGPHGDLLRDFIDLLYERQEEYFSPEDLAAIQEGMAQIERGEKVSWEELKRELGW' A
#
# COMPACT_ATOMS: atom_id res chain seq x y z
N MET A 1 -4.20 0.97 -35.06
CA MET A 1 -3.38 1.05 -33.83
C MET A 1 -1.92 1.18 -34.27
N GLY A 2 -1.08 1.92 -33.54
CA GLY A 2 0.33 2.09 -33.91
C GLY A 2 1.17 0.87 -33.52
N GLN A 3 2.33 0.67 -34.16
CA GLN A 3 3.25 -0.46 -33.88
C GLN A 3 3.53 -0.66 -32.37
N ALA A 4 3.66 0.44 -31.61
CA ALA A 4 3.92 0.38 -30.17
C ALA A 4 2.76 -0.26 -29.37
N THR A 5 1.52 -0.07 -29.81
CA THR A 5 0.34 -0.66 -29.16
C THR A 5 0.27 -2.17 -29.42
N ASP A 6 0.58 -2.60 -30.64
CA ASP A 6 0.58 -4.02 -31.01
C ASP A 6 1.71 -4.78 -30.30
N GLU A 7 2.88 -4.16 -30.18
CA GLU A 7 4.01 -4.72 -29.41
C GLU A 7 3.68 -4.87 -27.92
N LEU A 8 2.99 -3.88 -27.34
CA LEU A 8 2.53 -3.94 -25.96
C LEU A 8 1.55 -5.10 -25.76
N PHE A 9 0.55 -5.24 -26.61
CA PHE A 9 -0.41 -6.35 -26.52
C PHE A 9 0.26 -7.71 -26.65
N HIS A 10 1.27 -7.83 -27.53
CA HIS A 10 2.04 -9.05 -27.66
C HIS A 10 2.78 -9.39 -26.34
N LYS A 11 3.50 -8.43 -25.75
CA LYS A 11 4.22 -8.63 -24.48
C LYS A 11 3.28 -9.01 -23.33
N VAL A 12 2.15 -8.32 -23.19
CA VAL A 12 1.14 -8.60 -22.16
C VAL A 12 0.57 -10.01 -22.30
N ARG A 13 0.24 -10.45 -23.53
CA ARG A 13 -0.25 -11.80 -23.77
C ARG A 13 0.80 -12.87 -23.44
N THR A 14 2.05 -12.64 -23.81
CA THR A 14 3.15 -13.56 -23.52
C THR A 14 3.36 -13.73 -22.02
N ILE A 15 3.30 -12.65 -21.24
CA ILE A 15 3.42 -12.69 -19.78
C ILE A 15 2.20 -13.38 -19.15
N ALA A 16 0.98 -13.04 -19.59
CA ALA A 16 -0.25 -13.65 -19.10
C ALA A 16 -0.32 -15.18 -19.32
N ALA A 17 0.27 -15.68 -20.41
CA ALA A 17 0.36 -17.10 -20.72
C ALA A 17 1.57 -17.79 -20.05
N GLY A 18 2.44 -17.03 -19.38
CA GLY A 18 3.63 -17.54 -18.70
C GLY A 18 3.33 -18.13 -17.32
N PRO A 19 4.33 -18.74 -16.68
CA PRO A 19 4.19 -19.37 -15.35
C PRO A 19 3.86 -18.38 -14.22
N HIS A 20 3.98 -17.08 -14.47
CA HIS A 20 3.70 -15.99 -13.53
C HIS A 20 2.60 -15.06 -14.04
N GLY A 21 1.67 -15.56 -14.86
CA GLY A 21 0.56 -14.76 -15.41
C GLY A 21 -0.40 -14.23 -14.34
N ASP A 22 -0.42 -14.86 -13.16
CA ASP A 22 -1.09 -14.39 -11.94
C ASP A 22 -0.52 -13.06 -11.44
N LEU A 23 0.80 -12.90 -11.41
CA LEU A 23 1.43 -11.63 -10.99
C LEU A 23 1.05 -10.45 -11.89
N LEU A 24 0.82 -10.70 -13.18
CA LEU A 24 0.34 -9.67 -14.10
C LEU A 24 -1.10 -9.26 -13.76
N ARG A 25 -1.94 -10.20 -13.33
CA ARG A 25 -3.30 -9.90 -12.86
C ARG A 25 -3.25 -9.05 -11.60
N ASP A 26 -2.49 -9.47 -10.60
CA ASP A 26 -2.34 -8.72 -9.35
C ASP A 26 -1.79 -7.30 -9.59
N PHE A 27 -0.84 -7.17 -10.53
CA PHE A 27 -0.31 -5.87 -10.93
C PHE A 27 -1.34 -4.99 -11.65
N ILE A 28 -2.16 -5.57 -12.53
CA ILE A 28 -3.25 -4.83 -13.18
C ILE A 28 -4.30 -4.41 -12.16
N ASP A 29 -4.67 -5.30 -11.23
CA ASP A 29 -5.65 -5.02 -10.17
C ASP A 29 -5.13 -3.89 -9.27
N LEU A 30 -3.86 -3.92 -8.85
CA LEU A 30 -3.21 -2.84 -8.12
C LEU A 30 -3.33 -1.47 -8.83
N LEU A 31 -3.11 -1.46 -10.14
CA LEU A 31 -3.16 -0.24 -10.95
C LEU A 31 -4.59 0.22 -11.25
N TYR A 32 -5.52 -0.71 -11.44
CA TYR A 32 -6.90 -0.44 -11.81
C TYR A 32 -7.76 -0.04 -10.60
N GLU A 33 -7.58 -0.74 -9.48
CA GLU A 33 -8.27 -0.45 -8.23
C GLU A 33 -7.79 0.85 -7.59
N ARG A 34 -6.72 1.48 -8.15
CA ARG A 34 -6.10 2.74 -7.69
C ARG A 34 -6.24 2.84 -6.17
N GLN A 35 -5.55 1.93 -5.47
CA GLN A 35 -5.67 1.71 -4.02
C GLN A 35 -6.21 2.95 -3.33
N GLU A 36 -7.40 2.83 -2.73
CA GLU A 36 -7.92 3.85 -1.83
C GLU A 36 -6.78 4.26 -0.90
N GLU A 37 -6.59 5.57 -0.70
CA GLU A 37 -5.61 6.07 0.26
C GLU A 37 -5.86 5.38 1.60
N TYR A 38 -5.01 4.39 1.95
CA TYR A 38 -5.20 3.55 3.14
C TYR A 38 -5.19 4.35 4.43
N PHE A 39 -4.61 5.55 4.36
CA PHE A 39 -4.48 6.49 5.44
C PHE A 39 -5.03 7.83 4.98
N SER A 40 -5.96 8.38 5.75
CA SER A 40 -6.36 9.77 5.55
C SER A 40 -5.20 10.71 5.91
N PRO A 41 -5.25 12.00 5.51
CA PRO A 41 -4.28 12.99 5.97
C PRO A 41 -4.12 13.04 7.49
N GLU A 42 -5.21 12.82 8.23
CA GLU A 42 -5.23 12.75 9.69
C GLU A 42 -4.47 11.52 10.20
N ASP A 43 -4.65 10.35 9.58
CA ASP A 43 -3.91 9.14 9.93
C ASP A 43 -2.40 9.35 9.73
N LEU A 44 -2.02 9.96 8.61
CA LEU A 44 -0.62 10.29 8.33
C LEU A 44 -0.03 11.27 9.35
N ALA A 45 -0.80 12.27 9.76
CA ALA A 45 -0.40 13.21 10.80
C ALA A 45 -0.20 12.51 12.15
N ALA A 46 -1.11 11.61 12.54
CA ALA A 46 -1.00 10.83 13.78
C ALA A 46 0.22 9.91 13.77
N ILE A 47 0.52 9.26 12.64
CA ILE A 47 1.73 8.44 12.47
C ILE A 47 2.98 9.30 12.63
N GLN A 48 3.04 10.46 11.97
CA GLN A 48 4.18 11.37 12.06
C GLN A 48 4.41 11.87 13.49
N GLU A 49 3.34 12.22 14.20
CA GLU A 49 3.41 12.62 15.59
C GLU A 49 3.95 11.48 16.48
N GLY A 50 3.41 10.27 16.33
CA GLY A 50 3.88 9.10 17.07
C GLY A 50 5.36 8.78 16.82
N MET A 51 5.83 8.91 15.57
CA MET A 51 7.26 8.76 15.24
C MET A 51 8.12 9.81 15.95
N ALA A 52 7.66 11.06 15.98
CA ALA A 52 8.38 12.13 16.68
C ALA A 52 8.41 11.93 18.21
N GLN A 53 7.34 11.37 18.80
CA GLN A 53 7.32 10.99 20.23
C GLN A 53 8.37 9.91 20.53
N ILE A 54 8.47 8.90 19.67
CA ILE A 54 9.48 7.83 19.78
C ILE A 54 10.90 8.41 19.70
N GLU A 55 11.17 9.30 18.75
CA GLU A 55 12.49 9.95 18.62
C GLU A 55 12.87 10.77 19.85
N ARG A 56 11.89 11.40 20.52
CA ARG A 56 12.10 12.13 21.78
C ARG A 56 12.25 11.20 23.00
N GLY A 57 12.08 9.88 22.82
CA GLY A 57 12.15 8.89 23.89
C GLY A 57 10.93 8.92 24.80
N GLU A 58 9.82 9.49 24.34
CA GLU A 58 8.54 9.44 25.07
C GLU A 58 8.05 7.99 25.11
N LYS A 59 7.55 7.59 26.26
CA LYS A 59 7.04 6.24 26.50
C LYS A 59 5.81 6.31 27.37
N VAL A 60 4.86 5.42 27.08
CA VAL A 60 3.72 5.14 27.93
C VAL A 60 3.89 3.72 28.48
N SER A 61 3.52 3.50 29.74
CA SER A 61 3.46 2.12 30.24
C SER A 61 2.28 1.38 29.62
N TRP A 62 2.39 0.06 29.51
CA TRP A 62 1.32 -0.75 28.95
C TRP A 62 0.00 -0.64 29.74
N GLU A 63 0.09 -0.47 31.06
CA GLU A 63 -1.10 -0.33 31.91
C GLU A 63 -1.75 1.07 31.77
N GLU A 64 -0.96 2.12 31.57
CA GLU A 64 -1.51 3.45 31.26
C GLU A 64 -2.23 3.44 29.91
N LEU A 65 -1.62 2.84 28.89
CA LEU A 65 -2.20 2.74 27.55
C LEU A 65 -3.54 1.97 27.57
N LYS A 66 -3.61 0.84 28.27
CA LYS A 66 -4.87 0.08 28.44
C LYS A 66 -5.97 0.92 29.04
N ARG A 67 -5.65 1.67 30.12
CA ARG A 67 -6.62 2.54 30.79
C ARG A 67 -7.15 3.62 29.86
N GLU A 68 -6.28 4.21 29.03
CA GLU A 68 -6.68 5.23 28.03
C GLU A 68 -7.56 4.63 26.91
N LEU A 69 -7.30 3.40 26.50
CA LEU A 69 -8.07 2.70 25.47
C LEU A 69 -9.35 2.03 25.99
N GLY A 70 -9.58 2.02 27.30
CA GLY A 70 -10.74 1.38 27.92
C GLY A 70 -10.72 -0.15 27.87
N TRP A 71 -9.52 -0.75 27.88
CA TRP A 71 -9.29 -2.19 27.89
C TRP A 71 -9.18 -2.76 29.31
#